data_AF-A0ABD3QB43-F1
#
_entry.id   AF-A0ABD3QB43-F1
#
_cell.length_a   1.000
_cell.length_b   1.000
_cell.length_c   1.000
_cell.angle_alpha   90.00
_cell.angle_beta   90.00
_cell.angle_gamma   90.00
#
_symmetry.space_group_name_H-M   'P 1'
#
loop_
_entity.id
_entity.type
_entity.pdbx_description
1 polymer ?
#
loop_
_entity_poly.entity_id
_entity_poly.type
_entity_poly.pdbx_seq_one_letter_code
_entity_poly.pdbx_strand_id
1 'polypeptide(L)'
;MSRRTDRRLSCALAQQQQQQQKQQQQQQQAPPKVQQKSKEQKMAAAMAGGKGKKKKWSKGKQRDKVDNKVLFTKEQFDRLNAEVPKMKLITVSAVVEKLKISGGLARRALNQMCEEGAIRAVSVSRAQRIYTRNIGQDDEE
;
A
#
# COMPACT_ATOMS: atom_id res chain seq x y z
N MET A 1 -26.40 -60.81 -41.31
CA MET A 1 -26.50 -59.65 -42.24
C MET A 1 -27.34 -58.56 -41.60
N SER A 2 -26.76 -57.59 -40.89
CA SER A 2 -27.34 -56.24 -40.65
C SER A 2 -26.39 -55.44 -39.75
N ARG A 3 -25.28 -54.92 -40.29
CA ARG A 3 -24.39 -53.97 -39.59
C ARG A 3 -23.82 -52.93 -40.57
N ARG A 4 -24.66 -52.45 -41.49
CA ARG A 4 -24.31 -51.33 -42.39
C ARG A 4 -25.38 -50.24 -42.50
N THR A 5 -26.58 -50.46 -41.97
CA THR A 5 -27.69 -49.48 -42.04
C THR A 5 -27.77 -48.53 -40.85
N ASP A 6 -27.15 -48.82 -39.70
CA ASP A 6 -27.31 -47.95 -38.50
C ASP A 6 -26.34 -46.77 -38.39
N ARG A 7 -25.14 -46.80 -39.00
CA ARG A 7 -24.18 -45.68 -38.89
C ARG A 7 -24.49 -44.48 -39.79
N ARG A 8 -25.23 -44.67 -40.88
CA ARG A 8 -25.63 -43.57 -41.77
C ARG A 8 -26.85 -42.81 -41.24
N LEU A 9 -27.77 -43.50 -40.55
CA LEU A 9 -28.94 -42.89 -39.92
C LEU A 9 -28.57 -42.05 -38.69
N SER A 10 -27.59 -42.48 -37.88
CA SER A 10 -27.15 -41.71 -36.71
C SER A 10 -26.41 -40.42 -37.06
N CYS A 11 -25.62 -40.42 -38.15
CA CYS A 11 -24.92 -39.22 -38.64
C CYS A 11 -25.88 -38.22 -39.28
N ALA A 12 -26.89 -38.69 -40.03
CA ALA A 12 -27.91 -37.82 -40.64
C ALA A 12 -28.79 -37.12 -39.60
N LEU A 13 -29.22 -37.84 -38.55
CA LEU A 13 -29.96 -37.25 -37.43
C LEU A 13 -29.13 -36.24 -36.62
N ALA A 14 -27.82 -36.52 -36.43
CA ALA A 14 -26.92 -35.59 -35.75
C ALA A 14 -26.68 -34.30 -36.56
N GLN A 15 -26.56 -34.40 -37.89
CA GLN A 15 -26.45 -33.24 -38.76
C GLN A 15 -27.74 -32.41 -38.79
N GLN A 16 -28.90 -33.07 -38.72
CA GLN A 16 -30.20 -32.39 -38.67
C GLN A 16 -30.40 -31.64 -37.33
N GLN A 17 -29.95 -32.22 -36.20
CA GLN A 17 -29.98 -31.54 -34.91
C GLN A 17 -29.03 -30.33 -34.86
N GLN A 18 -27.85 -30.43 -35.46
CA GLN A 18 -26.91 -29.28 -35.54
C GLN A 18 -27.46 -28.14 -36.41
N GLN A 19 -28.21 -28.44 -37.47
CA GLN A 19 -28.89 -27.41 -38.28
C GLN A 19 -30.01 -26.71 -37.51
N GLN A 20 -30.79 -27.45 -36.70
CA GLN A 20 -31.82 -26.85 -35.85
C GLN A 20 -31.22 -25.94 -34.76
N GLN A 21 -30.09 -26.32 -34.16
CA GLN A 21 -29.39 -25.47 -33.18
C GLN A 21 -28.80 -24.20 -33.81
N LYS A 22 -28.31 -24.27 -35.06
CA LYS A 22 -27.85 -23.10 -35.82
C LYS A 22 -28.99 -22.12 -36.14
N GLN A 23 -30.19 -22.62 -36.45
CA GLN A 23 -31.37 -21.77 -36.67
C GLN A 23 -31.86 -21.08 -35.39
N GLN A 24 -31.75 -21.75 -34.23
CA GLN A 24 -32.09 -21.15 -32.93
C GLN A 24 -31.11 -20.04 -32.51
N GLN A 25 -29.82 -20.17 -32.83
CA GLN A 25 -28.82 -19.13 -32.55
C GLN A 25 -28.99 -17.88 -33.42
N GLN A 26 -29.54 -18.01 -34.64
CA GLN A 26 -29.80 -16.87 -35.51
C GLN A 26 -31.00 -16.02 -35.07
N GLN A 27 -31.88 -16.51 -34.19
CA GLN A 27 -32.99 -15.72 -33.63
C GLN A 27 -32.62 -14.94 -32.36
N GLN A 28 -31.41 -15.12 -31.79
CA GLN A 28 -30.96 -14.39 -30.59
C GLN A 28 -30.05 -13.19 -30.88
N GLN A 29 -29.83 -12.84 -32.14
CA GLN A 29 -29.15 -11.59 -32.51
C GLN A 29 -30.00 -10.78 -33.48
N ALA A 30 -31.06 -10.18 -32.94
CA ALA A 30 -31.64 -8.94 -33.46
C ALA A 30 -31.49 -7.86 -32.37
N PRO A 31 -31.11 -6.62 -32.73
CA PRO A 31 -31.01 -5.52 -31.76
C PRO A 31 -32.37 -5.32 -31.07
N PRO A 32 -32.40 -4.96 -29.77
CA PRO A 32 -33.66 -4.69 -29.10
C PRO A 32 -34.38 -3.60 -29.87
N LYS A 33 -35.57 -3.92 -30.39
CA LYS A 33 -36.53 -2.96 -30.94
C LYS A 33 -36.56 -1.77 -30.00
N VAL A 34 -36.32 -0.59 -30.56
CA VAL A 34 -36.57 0.71 -29.94
C VAL A 34 -38.06 0.81 -29.65
N GLN A 35 -38.49 0.16 -28.56
CA GLN A 35 -39.72 0.51 -27.87
C GLN A 35 -39.43 1.88 -27.27
N GLN A 36 -40.11 2.89 -27.79
CA GLN A 36 -40.15 4.21 -27.22
C GLN A 36 -40.59 4.08 -25.76
N LYS A 37 -39.62 4.01 -24.85
CA LYS A 37 -39.84 4.12 -23.41
C LYS A 37 -40.69 5.37 -23.18
N SER A 38 -41.90 5.16 -22.64
CA SER A 38 -42.75 6.24 -22.14
C SER A 38 -41.90 7.21 -21.33
N LYS A 39 -42.20 8.51 -21.46
CA LYS A 39 -41.42 9.64 -20.93
C LYS A 39 -41.11 9.49 -19.42
N GLU A 40 -41.93 8.75 -18.67
CA GLU A 40 -41.70 8.44 -17.26
C GLU A 40 -40.54 7.49 -17.00
N GLN A 41 -40.33 6.46 -17.83
CA GLN A 41 -39.22 5.51 -17.63
C GLN A 41 -37.88 6.13 -18.01
N LYS A 42 -37.88 7.15 -18.88
CA LYS A 42 -36.67 7.97 -19.15
C LYS A 42 -36.38 8.94 -18.00
N MET A 43 -37.40 9.51 -17.35
CA MET A 43 -37.22 10.35 -16.16
C MET A 43 -36.75 9.55 -14.93
N ALA A 44 -37.30 8.35 -14.71
CA ALA A 44 -36.84 7.48 -13.63
C ALA A 44 -35.40 6.98 -13.84
N ALA A 45 -35.00 6.68 -15.08
CA ALA A 45 -33.62 6.32 -15.40
C ALA A 45 -32.65 7.51 -15.31
N ALA A 46 -33.11 8.75 -15.56
CA ALA A 46 -32.30 9.96 -15.37
C ALA A 46 -32.09 10.29 -13.89
N MET A 47 -33.07 10.02 -13.03
CA MET A 47 -32.97 10.26 -11.58
C MET A 47 -32.20 9.15 -10.82
N ALA A 48 -32.12 7.94 -11.36
CA ALA A 48 -31.38 6.83 -10.74
C ALA A 48 -29.85 6.90 -10.93
N GLY A 49 -29.34 7.75 -11.82
CA GLY A 49 -27.91 7.86 -12.14
C GLY A 49 -27.07 8.76 -11.20
N GLY A 50 -27.70 9.50 -10.28
CA GLY A 50 -27.05 10.55 -9.50
C GLY A 50 -26.28 10.09 -8.25
N LYS A 51 -26.42 8.85 -7.81
CA LYS A 51 -25.66 8.28 -6.68
C LYS A 51 -24.42 7.52 -7.17
N GLY A 52 -23.70 8.12 -8.11
CA GLY A 52 -22.35 7.71 -8.46
C GLY A 52 -21.47 7.80 -7.22
N LYS A 53 -20.86 6.67 -6.84
CA LYS A 53 -19.84 6.57 -5.79
C LYS A 53 -18.82 7.70 -6.02
N LYS A 54 -18.91 8.79 -5.24
CA LYS A 54 -18.03 9.96 -5.35
C LYS A 54 -16.60 9.44 -5.38
N LYS A 55 -15.93 9.59 -6.53
CA LYS A 55 -14.57 9.09 -6.76
C LYS A 55 -13.70 9.64 -5.65
N LYS A 56 -13.31 8.77 -4.71
CA LYS A 56 -12.44 9.13 -3.59
C LYS A 56 -11.04 9.30 -4.16
N TRP A 57 -10.76 10.51 -4.63
CA TRP A 57 -9.51 10.94 -5.27
C TRP A 57 -8.26 10.70 -4.40
N SER A 58 -8.42 10.47 -3.10
CA SER A 58 -7.30 10.24 -2.21
C SER A 58 -7.20 8.77 -1.78
N LYS A 59 -6.63 7.92 -2.65
CA LYS A 59 -5.83 6.80 -2.15
C LYS A 59 -4.39 7.31 -2.10
N GLY A 60 -4.08 8.07 -1.05
CA GLY A 60 -2.76 8.66 -0.86
C GLY A 60 -1.68 7.57 -0.90
N LYS A 61 -0.54 7.92 -1.51
CA LYS A 61 0.66 7.07 -1.50
C LYS A 61 1.07 6.86 -0.04
N GLN A 62 0.79 5.67 0.49
CA GLN A 62 1.23 5.31 1.82
C GLN A 62 2.76 5.21 1.77
N ARG A 63 3.44 5.98 2.63
CA ARG A 63 4.88 5.81 2.81
C ARG A 63 5.15 4.39 3.26
N ASP A 64 6.07 3.72 2.60
CA ASP A 64 6.47 2.36 2.96
C ASP A 64 6.92 2.29 4.42
N LYS A 65 6.60 1.17 5.06
CA LYS A 65 6.90 0.93 6.46
C LYS A 65 8.42 0.86 6.62
N VAL A 66 8.99 1.74 7.44
CA VAL A 66 10.42 1.69 7.76
C VAL A 66 10.63 0.67 8.87
N ASP A 67 11.49 -0.31 8.62
CA ASP A 67 11.85 -1.33 9.60
C ASP A 67 12.94 -0.82 10.54
N ASN A 68 12.55 -0.49 11.76
CA ASN A 68 13.45 -0.04 12.81
C ASN A 68 13.96 -1.24 13.62
N LYS A 69 15.27 -1.30 13.86
CA LYS A 69 15.88 -2.33 14.69
C LYS A 69 15.57 -2.09 16.18
N VAL A 70 15.21 -3.16 16.89
CA VAL A 70 14.80 -3.11 18.31
C VAL A 70 15.95 -3.51 19.26
N LEU A 71 17.03 -4.07 18.72
CA LEU A 71 18.24 -4.47 19.46
C LEU A 71 19.46 -3.80 18.85
N PHE A 72 20.44 -3.45 19.69
CA PHE A 72 21.73 -2.97 19.24
C PHE A 72 22.59 -4.15 18.76
N THR A 73 23.13 -4.02 17.55
CA THR A 73 24.28 -4.81 17.11
C THR A 73 25.54 -4.00 17.41
N LYS A 74 26.69 -4.66 17.54
CA LYS A 74 27.97 -3.98 17.81
C LYS A 74 28.25 -2.85 16.81
N GLU A 75 28.10 -3.13 15.51
CA GLU A 75 28.25 -2.15 14.43
C GLU A 75 27.32 -0.92 14.54
N GLN A 76 26.15 -1.04 15.15
CA GLN A 76 25.24 0.10 15.33
C GLN A 76 25.64 0.95 16.52
N PHE A 77 26.19 0.33 17.55
CA PHE A 77 26.70 1.03 18.71
C PHE A 77 27.92 1.89 18.34
N ASP A 78 28.83 1.34 17.54
CA ASP A 78 30.00 2.08 17.06
C ASP A 78 29.60 3.27 16.17
N ARG A 79 28.60 3.08 15.29
CA ARG A 79 28.03 4.16 14.49
C ARG A 79 27.33 5.23 15.33
N LEU A 80 26.62 4.83 16.38
CA LEU A 80 25.96 5.76 17.29
C LEU A 80 26.99 6.70 17.94
N ASN A 81 28.09 6.15 18.44
CA ASN A 81 29.16 6.92 19.08
C ASN A 81 29.85 7.90 18.13
N ALA A 82 30.01 7.55 16.85
CA ALA A 82 30.61 8.45 15.86
C ALA A 82 29.63 9.51 15.32
N GLU A 83 28.37 9.15 15.08
CA GLU A 83 27.40 10.03 14.41
C GLU A 83 26.76 11.04 15.37
N VAL A 84 26.51 10.65 16.63
CA VAL A 84 25.77 11.50 17.57
C VAL A 84 26.51 12.80 17.91
N PRO A 85 27.80 12.79 18.28
CA PRO A 85 28.54 14.01 18.61
C PRO A 85 28.77 14.93 17.40
N LYS A 86 28.82 14.37 16.19
CA LYS A 86 29.02 15.13 14.95
C LYS A 86 27.84 16.05 14.62
N MET A 87 26.63 15.71 15.05
CA MET A 87 25.42 16.45 14.72
C MET A 87 25.20 17.66 15.63
N LYS A 88 24.80 18.80 15.04
CA LYS A 88 24.43 20.00 15.81
C LYS A 88 23.14 19.83 16.62
N LEU A 89 22.12 19.23 16.00
CA LEU A 89 20.80 19.02 16.60
C LEU A 89 20.59 17.54 16.87
N ILE A 90 20.52 17.16 18.14
CA ILE A 90 20.41 15.77 18.56
C ILE A 90 19.03 15.59 19.20
N THR A 91 18.17 14.83 18.52
CA THR A 91 16.81 14.52 18.97
C THR A 91 16.48 13.06 18.69
N VAL A 92 15.49 12.52 19.39
CA VAL A 92 15.05 11.12 19.22
C VAL A 92 14.68 10.83 17.76
N SER A 93 14.00 11.75 17.07
CA SER A 93 13.62 11.61 15.66
C SER A 93 14.83 11.62 14.73
N ALA A 94 15.80 12.52 14.94
CA ALA A 94 17.01 12.59 14.13
C ALA A 94 17.81 11.28 14.19
N VAL A 95 17.94 10.70 15.38
CA VAL A 95 18.67 9.43 15.57
C VAL A 95 17.96 8.25 14.87
N VAL A 96 16.63 8.18 14.96
CA VAL A 96 15.83 7.13 14.30
C VAL A 96 15.98 7.19 12.77
N GLU A 97 16.03 8.39 12.19
CA GLU A 97 16.17 8.56 10.74
C GLU A 97 17.53 8.06 10.22
N LYS A 98 18.61 8.32 10.97
CA LYS A 98 19.98 7.99 10.59
C LYS A 98 20.34 6.52 10.84
N LEU A 99 20.17 6.05 12.07
CA LEU A 99 20.65 4.73 12.50
C LEU A 99 19.62 3.61 12.32
N LYS A 100 18.37 3.97 11.97
CA LYS A 100 17.24 3.03 11.81
C LYS A 100 17.01 2.18 13.07
N ILE A 101 17.17 2.80 14.24
CA ILE A 101 16.89 2.19 15.54
C ILE A 101 15.52 2.62 16.05
N SER A 102 14.95 1.86 16.98
CA SER A 102 13.69 2.25 17.63
C SER A 102 13.85 3.49 18.51
N GLY A 103 12.82 4.33 18.58
CA GLY A 103 12.86 5.56 19.39
C GLY A 103 12.99 5.31 20.90
N GLY A 104 12.56 4.14 21.37
CA GLY A 104 12.76 3.72 22.77
C GLY A 104 14.23 3.51 23.12
N LEU A 105 14.97 2.84 22.22
CA LEU A 105 16.43 2.67 22.37
C LEU A 105 17.16 4.01 22.28
N ALA A 106 16.80 4.84 21.30
CA ALA A 106 17.42 6.15 21.12
C ALA A 106 17.31 7.02 22.38
N ARG A 107 16.17 7.01 23.08
CA ARG A 107 16.00 7.74 24.35
C ARG A 107 16.94 7.26 25.46
N ARG A 108 17.19 5.95 25.53
CA ARG A 108 18.10 5.37 26.53
C ARG A 108 19.56 5.67 26.18
N ALA A 109 19.93 5.49 24.91
CA ALA A 109 21.29 5.76 24.43
C ALA A 109 21.68 7.25 24.61
N LEU A 110 20.77 8.18 24.28
CA LEU A 110 21.02 9.61 24.49
C LEU A 110 21.15 9.98 25.98
N ASN A 111 20.48 9.27 26.88
CA ASN A 111 20.67 9.48 28.31
C ASN A 111 22.06 9.02 28.75
N GLN A 112 22.50 7.83 28.31
CA GLN A 112 23.84 7.31 28.60
C GLN A 112 24.94 8.22 28.05
N MET A 113 24.82 8.68 26.80
CA MET A 113 25.78 9.63 26.23
C MET A 113 25.81 10.98 26.95
N CYS A 114 24.69 11.39 27.54
CA CYS A 114 24.62 12.60 28.36
C CYS A 114 25.31 12.39 29.71
N GLU A 115 25.24 11.19 30.28
CA GLU A 115 25.96 10.79 31.50
C GLU A 115 27.48 10.65 31.24
N GLU A 116 27.86 10.11 30.08
CA GLU A 116 29.24 10.01 29.61
C GLU A 116 29.85 11.39 29.24
N GLY A 117 29.02 12.41 29.05
CA GLY A 117 29.46 13.78 28.75
C GLY A 117 29.75 14.08 27.28
N ALA A 118 29.50 13.14 26.37
CA ALA A 118 29.69 13.34 24.92
C ALA A 118 28.71 14.34 24.32
N ILE A 119 27.52 14.49 24.93
CA ILE A 119 26.48 15.41 24.50
C ILE A 119 25.94 16.23 25.66
N ARG A 120 25.50 17.46 25.36
CA ARG A 120 24.90 18.36 26.34
C ARG A 120 23.39 18.40 26.19
N ALA A 121 22.67 18.23 27.30
CA ALA A 121 21.23 18.47 27.34
C ALA A 121 20.93 19.97 27.31
N VAL A 122 20.05 20.41 26.41
CA VAL A 122 19.58 21.81 26.34
C VAL A 122 18.20 21.93 26.97
N SER A 123 17.27 21.05 26.57
CA SER A 123 15.91 21.04 27.09
C SER A 123 15.46 19.61 27.33
N VAL A 124 15.08 19.33 28.58
CA VAL A 124 14.57 18.02 29.02
C VAL A 124 13.12 18.20 29.44
N SER A 125 12.20 17.89 28.51
CA SER A 125 10.77 17.80 28.78
C SER A 125 10.28 16.37 28.59
N ARG A 126 9.10 16.05 29.13
CA ARG A 126 8.45 14.76 28.92
C ARG A 126 8.12 14.51 27.45
N ALA A 127 7.73 15.56 26.72
CA ALA A 127 7.33 15.46 25.32
C ALA A 127 8.52 15.45 24.36
N GLN A 128 9.53 16.30 24.63
CA GLN A 128 10.67 16.50 23.75
C GLN A 128 11.96 16.52 24.58
N ARG A 129 12.98 15.82 24.08
CA ARG A 129 14.34 15.85 24.60
C ARG A 129 15.26 16.37 23.50
N ILE A 130 15.93 17.47 23.79
CA ILE A 130 16.79 18.17 22.85
C ILE A 130 18.19 18.22 23.46
N TYR A 131 19.13 17.66 22.70
CA TYR A 131 20.55 17.65 23.02
C TYR A 131 21.31 18.39 21.90
N THR A 132 22.51 18.83 22.24
CA THR A 132 23.47 19.42 21.30
C THR A 132 24.82 18.74 21.51
N ARG A 133 25.68 18.80 20.48
CA ARG A 133 27.08 18.40 20.63
C ARG A 133 27.75 19.14 21.80
N ASN A 134 28.70 18.49 22.44
CA ASN A 134 29.53 19.16 23.43
C ASN A 134 30.52 20.08 22.71
N ILE A 135 30.63 21.34 23.14
CA ILE A 135 31.50 22.34 22.49
C ILE A 135 32.86 22.42 23.19
N GLY A 136 32.95 21.98 24.45
CA GLY A 136 34.13 22.19 25.29
C GLY A 136 35.22 21.12 25.23
N GLN A 137 35.24 20.26 24.19
CA GLN A 137 36.22 19.18 24.09
C GLN A 137 37.02 19.20 22.77
N ASP A 138 36.66 20.07 21.82
CA ASP A 138 37.37 20.26 20.54
C ASP A 138 38.51 21.30 20.64
N ASP A 139 38.73 21.92 21.80
CA ASP A 139 39.71 23.02 22.00
C ASP A 139 41.03 22.57 22.69
N GLU A 140 41.22 21.26 22.96
CA GLU A 140 42.45 20.73 23.60
C GLU A 140 43.22 19.67 22.78
N GLU A 141 43.03 19.63 21.45
CA GLU A 141 43.96 18.95 20.53
C GLU A 141 44.18 19.74 19.23
#